data_AF-A0A0A6PTB6-F1
#
_entry.id   AF-A0A0A6PTB6-F1
#
_cell.length_a   1.000
_cell.length_b   1.000
_cell.length_c   1.000
_cell.angle_alpha   90.00
_cell.angle_beta   90.00
_cell.angle_gamma   90.00
#
_symmetry.space_group_name_H-M   'P 1'
#
loop_
_entity.id
_entity.type
_entity.pdbx_description
1 polymer ?
#
loop_
_entity_poly.entity_id
_entity_poly.type
_entity_poly.pdbx_seq_one_letter_code
_entity_poly.pdbx_strand_id
1 'polypeptide(L)'
;MKLVRKRIVLGLTVVMMMAFTGCANKQQPEQSISNFRFAVESKQEFDYIKINLGEFETKIEPMHDDTKVKAGYTSTVALDEGKDVNCSIEVVNDNKTLLKKDDIKIDLSEGKSVNVNLIDKKDNSIDIEIK
;
A
#
# COMPACT_ATOMS: atom_id res chain seq x y z
N MET A 1 -9.03 27.05 22.93
CA MET A 1 -7.80 26.21 22.93
C MET A 1 -7.24 26.20 21.51
N LYS A 2 -5.93 26.46 21.36
CA LYS A 2 -5.28 26.70 20.07
C LYS A 2 -5.10 25.41 19.28
N LEU A 3 -5.47 25.44 18.00
CA LEU A 3 -5.17 24.44 16.97
C LEU A 3 -3.67 24.14 16.91
N VAL A 4 -3.29 22.87 16.95
CA VAL A 4 -1.95 22.43 16.54
C VAL A 4 -2.11 21.63 15.25
N ARG A 5 -1.85 22.27 14.12
CA ARG A 5 -1.69 21.65 12.80
C ARG A 5 -0.43 20.77 12.86
N LYS A 6 -0.56 19.45 12.82
CA LYS A 6 0.57 18.54 12.62
C LYS A 6 0.99 18.58 11.15
N ARG A 7 2.24 18.94 10.92
CA ARG A 7 2.90 18.99 9.61
C ARG A 7 3.32 17.59 9.21
N ILE A 8 2.93 17.13 8.03
CA ILE A 8 3.47 15.93 7.39
C ILE A 8 4.77 16.36 6.69
N VAL A 9 5.89 15.74 7.06
CA VAL A 9 7.17 15.92 6.36
C VAL A 9 7.28 14.79 5.34
N LEU A 10 7.09 15.10 4.06
CA LEU A 10 7.48 14.24 2.94
C LEU A 10 8.98 14.41 2.73
N GLY A 11 9.78 13.48 3.24
CA GLY A 11 11.22 13.43 3.02
C GLY A 11 11.58 12.33 2.01
N LEU A 12 11.93 12.73 0.79
CA LEU A 12 12.63 11.89 -0.19
C LEU A 12 14.10 11.79 0.24
N THR A 13 14.58 10.61 0.64
CA THR A 13 16.01 10.39 0.93
C THR A 13 16.67 9.57 -0.17
N VAL A 14 17.50 10.24 -0.97
CA VAL A 14 18.52 9.64 -1.84
C VAL A 14 19.66 9.19 -0.94
N VAL A 15 19.92 7.88 -0.85
CA VAL A 15 21.02 7.35 -0.03
C VAL A 15 22.30 7.32 -0.86
N MET A 16 23.15 8.32 -0.66
CA MET A 16 24.55 8.31 -1.10
C MET A 16 25.39 7.64 -0.01
N MET A 17 25.96 6.47 -0.29
CA MET A 17 26.80 5.73 0.65
C MET A 17 28.09 6.49 0.95
N MET A 18 28.30 6.83 2.22
CA MET A 18 29.64 7.06 2.79
C MET A 18 29.73 6.31 4.12
N ALA A 19 30.72 5.44 4.23
CA ALA A 19 31.04 4.70 5.44
C ALA A 19 31.82 5.59 6.43
N PHE A 20 31.37 5.67 7.68
CA PHE A 20 32.19 6.08 8.82
C PHE A 20 31.85 5.25 10.06
N THR A 21 32.91 4.87 10.77
CA THR A 21 32.98 4.04 11.96
C THR A 21 32.44 4.74 13.21
N GLY A 22 31.77 3.96 14.08
CA GLY A 22 31.87 4.07 15.54
C GLY A 22 31.04 5.16 16.23
N CYS A 23 29.85 4.77 16.71
CA CYS A 23 29.34 5.09 18.05
C CYS A 23 28.08 4.26 18.29
N ALA A 24 28.03 3.56 19.42
CA ALA A 24 26.88 2.81 19.88
C ALA A 24 25.72 3.75 20.24
N ASN A 25 24.99 4.19 19.22
CA ASN A 25 23.58 4.47 19.38
C ASN A 25 22.87 3.15 19.07
N LYS A 26 22.19 2.60 20.08
CA LYS A 26 21.01 1.78 19.80
C LYS A 26 20.07 2.70 19.01
N GLN A 27 20.22 2.72 17.70
CA GLN A 27 19.13 3.08 16.80
C GLN A 27 18.06 2.07 17.16
N GLN A 28 17.17 2.48 18.06
CA GLN A 28 15.82 1.98 18.10
C GLN A 28 15.42 1.91 16.63
N PRO A 29 15.16 0.72 16.08
CA PRO A 29 14.60 0.67 14.75
C PRO A 29 13.22 1.30 14.94
N GLU A 30 13.08 2.60 14.71
CA GLU A 30 11.85 3.17 14.17
C GLU A 30 11.71 2.62 12.75
N GLN A 31 11.63 1.30 12.68
CA GLN A 31 11.26 0.54 11.52
C GLN A 31 9.75 0.69 11.48
N SER A 32 9.30 1.82 10.93
CA SER A 32 7.99 1.87 10.30
C SER A 32 8.07 0.94 9.08
N ILE A 33 8.10 -0.37 9.37
CA ILE A 33 8.05 -1.41 8.34
C ILE A 33 6.63 -1.31 7.82
N SER A 34 6.49 -0.83 6.59
CA SER A 34 5.24 -1.01 5.86
C SER A 34 4.92 -2.50 5.85
N ASN A 35 3.96 -2.90 6.67
CA ASN A 35 3.54 -4.29 6.85
C ASN A 35 2.44 -4.67 5.85
N PHE A 36 1.88 -3.71 5.13
CA PHE A 36 1.00 -3.95 3.99
C PHE A 36 1.51 -3.25 2.74
N ARG A 37 1.53 -3.98 1.62
CA ARG A 37 1.80 -3.42 0.28
C ARG A 37 0.76 -3.92 -0.70
N PHE A 38 0.22 -3.01 -1.49
CA PHE A 38 -0.58 -3.32 -2.66
C PHE A 38 0.20 -2.97 -3.93
N ALA A 39 0.20 -3.86 -4.93
CA ALA A 39 0.86 -3.66 -6.21
C ALA A 39 -0.07 -3.98 -7.39
N VAL A 40 -0.03 -3.14 -8.41
CA VAL A 40 -0.73 -3.38 -9.68
C VAL A 40 0.22 -4.12 -10.62
N GLU A 41 -0.04 -5.40 -10.84
CA GLU A 41 0.71 -6.26 -11.78
C GLU A 41 -0.09 -6.59 -13.05
N SER A 42 -1.41 -6.34 -13.03
CA SER A 42 -2.28 -6.41 -14.19
C SER A 42 -1.84 -5.45 -15.28
N LYS A 43 -1.91 -5.91 -16.53
CA LYS A 43 -1.65 -5.13 -17.75
C LYS A 43 -2.84 -4.24 -18.11
N GLN A 44 -3.99 -4.42 -17.46
CA GLN A 44 -5.16 -3.57 -17.64
C GLN A 44 -4.97 -2.25 -16.91
N GLU A 45 -5.73 -1.25 -17.32
CA GLU A 45 -5.70 0.09 -16.76
C GLU A 45 -7.04 0.40 -16.06
N PHE A 46 -7.00 1.17 -14.98
CA PHE A 46 -8.14 1.39 -14.09
C PHE A 46 -8.31 2.88 -13.77
N ASP A 47 -9.53 3.33 -13.47
CA ASP A 47 -9.75 4.71 -13.00
C ASP A 47 -9.09 4.91 -11.64
N TYR A 48 -9.32 3.97 -10.73
CA TYR A 48 -8.74 3.95 -9.39
C TYR A 48 -8.91 2.59 -8.73
N ILE A 49 -8.20 2.40 -7.62
CA ILE A 49 -8.34 1.23 -6.74
C ILE A 49 -8.53 1.75 -5.31
N LYS A 50 -9.62 1.35 -4.65
CA LYS A 50 -9.82 1.63 -3.22
C LYS A 50 -9.42 0.43 -2.40
N ILE A 51 -8.76 0.68 -1.29
CA ILE A 51 -8.29 -0.33 -0.35
C ILE A 51 -8.69 0.14 1.05
N ASN A 52 -9.44 -0.69 1.77
CA ASN A 52 -9.72 -0.49 3.18
C ASN A 52 -8.94 -1.52 3.99
N LEU A 53 -8.34 -1.09 5.10
CA LEU A 53 -7.55 -1.89 6.02
C LEU A 53 -7.98 -1.53 7.44
N GLY A 54 -8.93 -2.29 7.99
CA GLY A 54 -9.56 -1.97 9.27
C GLY A 54 -10.23 -0.60 9.23
N GLU A 55 -9.72 0.34 10.03
CA GLU A 55 -10.20 1.72 10.08
C GLU A 55 -9.55 2.66 9.06
N PHE A 56 -8.53 2.20 8.32
CA PHE A 56 -7.81 2.99 7.34
C PHE A 56 -8.36 2.77 5.93
N GLU A 57 -8.68 3.86 5.23
CA GLU A 57 -9.03 3.84 3.80
C GLU A 57 -7.91 4.51 3.01
N THR A 58 -7.51 3.90 1.89
CA THR A 58 -6.60 4.48 0.91
C THR A 58 -7.10 4.25 -0.51
N LYS A 59 -6.71 5.16 -1.41
CA LYS A 59 -7.10 5.12 -2.81
C LYS A 59 -5.86 5.29 -3.68
N ILE A 60 -5.65 4.36 -4.59
CA ILE A 60 -4.64 4.47 -5.66
C ILE A 60 -5.32 5.17 -6.83
N GLU A 61 -4.83 6.36 -7.15
CA GLU A 61 -5.28 7.18 -8.27
C GLU A 61 -4.14 7.34 -9.28
N PRO A 62 -4.44 7.69 -10.55
CA PRO A 62 -3.41 7.98 -11.54
C PRO A 62 -2.48 9.08 -11.02
N MET A 63 -1.18 8.94 -11.28
CA MET A 63 -0.15 9.86 -10.83
C MET A 63 0.49 10.55 -12.04
N HIS A 64 1.05 11.74 -11.81
CA HIS A 64 1.69 12.54 -12.86
C HIS A 64 0.74 12.85 -14.03
N ASP A 65 1.14 12.52 -15.25
CA ASP A 65 0.39 12.77 -16.49
C ASP A 65 -0.44 11.55 -16.94
N ASP A 66 -0.54 10.51 -16.10
CA ASP A 66 -1.34 9.33 -16.41
C ASP A 66 -2.84 9.62 -16.22
N THR A 67 -3.66 9.08 -17.12
CA THR A 67 -5.13 9.17 -17.03
C THR A 67 -5.76 7.99 -16.30
N LYS A 68 -5.00 6.90 -16.11
CA LYS A 68 -5.44 5.65 -15.50
C LYS A 68 -4.33 5.07 -14.62
N VAL A 69 -4.70 4.31 -13.60
CA VAL A 69 -3.81 3.45 -12.81
C VAL A 69 -3.38 2.27 -13.67
N LYS A 70 -2.08 2.00 -13.75
CA LYS A 70 -1.50 0.97 -14.62
C LYS A 70 -0.48 0.12 -13.87
N ALA A 71 0.04 -0.92 -14.54
CA ALA A 71 1.08 -1.79 -14.01
C ALA A 71 2.26 -1.00 -13.42
N GLY A 72 2.74 -1.41 -12.25
CA GLY A 72 3.84 -0.77 -11.51
C GLY A 72 3.40 0.24 -10.45
N TYR A 73 2.12 0.62 -10.42
CA TYR A 73 1.58 1.43 -9.32
C TYR A 73 1.57 0.61 -8.02
N THR A 74 1.94 1.25 -6.92
CA THR A 74 1.96 0.60 -5.60
C THR A 74 1.44 1.52 -4.51
N SER A 75 0.85 0.93 -3.48
CA SER A 75 0.50 1.61 -2.23
C SER A 75 1.10 0.84 -1.07
N THR A 76 1.62 1.57 -0.09
CA THR A 76 2.28 1.00 1.09
C THR A 76 1.66 1.64 2.32
N VAL A 77 1.28 0.83 3.29
CA VAL A 77 0.67 1.28 4.53
C VAL A 77 1.45 0.63 5.67
N ALA A 78 1.92 1.47 6.58
CA ALA A 78 2.45 1.04 7.86
C ALA A 78 1.32 1.14 8.88
N LEU A 79 0.87 -0.01 9.37
CA LEU A 79 -0.14 -0.11 10.40
C LEU A 79 0.52 -0.54 11.71
N ASP A 80 0.06 0.03 12.83
CA ASP A 80 0.45 -0.46 14.15
C ASP A 80 0.12 -1.96 14.26
N GLU A 81 1.03 -2.73 14.86
CA GLU A 81 0.95 -4.18 14.89
C GLU A 81 -0.38 -4.67 15.46
N GLY A 82 -1.20 -5.26 14.60
CA GLY A 82 -2.53 -5.75 14.91
C GLY A 82 -2.64 -7.22 14.50
N LYS A 83 -3.16 -8.05 15.40
CA LYS A 83 -3.55 -9.42 15.05
C LYS A 83 -4.85 -9.33 14.26
N ASP A 84 -4.79 -9.75 13.00
CA ASP A 84 -5.92 -9.86 12.07
C ASP A 84 -6.61 -8.53 11.72
N VAL A 85 -6.18 -7.92 10.62
CA VAL A 85 -6.82 -6.75 10.00
C VAL A 85 -7.73 -7.20 8.87
N ASN A 86 -8.97 -6.70 8.86
CA ASN A 86 -9.90 -6.96 7.76
C ASN A 86 -9.61 -5.99 6.60
N CYS A 87 -9.49 -6.53 5.40
CA CYS A 87 -9.18 -5.79 4.20
C CYS A 87 -10.30 -5.90 3.17
N SER A 88 -10.62 -4.81 2.49
CA SER A 88 -11.47 -4.83 1.29
C SER A 88 -10.83 -4.04 0.16
N ILE A 89 -11.05 -4.51 -1.06
CA ILE A 89 -10.45 -3.97 -2.28
C ILE A 89 -11.54 -3.80 -3.33
N GLU A 90 -11.63 -2.60 -3.90
CA GLU A 90 -12.52 -2.27 -5.01
C GLU A 90 -11.69 -1.71 -6.18
N VAL A 91 -11.81 -2.33 -7.35
CA VAL A 91 -11.17 -1.87 -8.59
C VAL A 91 -12.25 -1.31 -9.52
N VAL A 92 -12.09 -0.06 -9.93
CA VAL A 92 -13.07 0.66 -10.76
C VAL A 92 -12.44 1.09 -12.07
N ASN A 93 -13.17 0.89 -13.17
CA ASN A 93 -12.79 1.36 -14.49
C ASN A 93 -14.03 1.78 -15.28
N ASP A 94 -13.96 2.92 -15.97
CA ASP A 94 -15.06 3.55 -16.69
C ASP A 94 -16.33 3.68 -15.83
N ASN A 95 -16.15 4.09 -14.57
CA ASN A 95 -17.21 4.19 -13.55
C ASN A 95 -17.95 2.87 -13.25
N LYS A 96 -17.37 1.72 -13.58
CA LYS A 96 -17.89 0.38 -13.25
C LYS A 96 -16.93 -0.34 -12.33
N THR A 97 -17.47 -0.98 -11.29
CA THR A 97 -16.70 -1.87 -10.43
C THR A 97 -16.39 -3.16 -11.19
N LEU A 98 -15.11 -3.40 -11.48
CA LEU A 98 -14.64 -4.61 -12.17
C LEU A 98 -14.32 -5.74 -11.17
N LEU A 99 -13.89 -5.37 -9.97
CA LEU A 99 -13.57 -6.30 -8.90
C LEU A 99 -13.96 -5.69 -7.57
N LYS A 100 -14.63 -6.48 -6.74
CA LYS A 100 -14.87 -6.17 -5.35
C LYS A 100 -14.58 -7.41 -4.51
N LYS A 101 -13.65 -7.29 -3.57
CA LYS A 101 -13.32 -8.33 -2.59
C LYS A 101 -13.45 -7.72 -1.21
N ASP A 102 -14.38 -8.25 -0.45
CA ASP A 102 -14.61 -7.86 0.94
C ASP A 102 -14.07 -8.97 1.87
N ASP A 103 -13.91 -8.65 3.15
CA ASP A 103 -13.57 -9.60 4.22
C ASP A 103 -12.26 -10.40 4.04
N ILE A 104 -11.25 -9.79 3.42
CA ILE A 104 -9.90 -10.38 3.30
C ILE A 104 -9.20 -10.28 4.65
N LYS A 105 -8.97 -11.40 5.33
CA LYS A 105 -8.22 -11.42 6.59
C LYS A 105 -6.72 -11.35 6.35
N ILE A 106 -6.07 -10.32 6.89
CA ILE A 106 -4.64 -10.07 6.77
C ILE A 106 -3.99 -10.13 8.15
N ASP A 107 -3.00 -11.00 8.30
CA ASP A 107 -2.21 -11.10 9.54
C ASP A 107 -1.02 -10.14 9.48
N LEU A 108 -1.11 -9.06 10.26
CA LEU A 108 -0.08 -8.03 10.42
C LEU A 108 0.60 -8.10 11.80
N SER A 109 0.65 -9.29 12.39
CA SER A 109 1.40 -9.54 13.63
C SER A 109 2.87 -9.12 13.50
N GLU A 110 3.52 -8.84 14.65
CA GLU A 110 4.93 -8.43 14.74
C GLU A 110 5.84 -9.22 13.79
N GLY A 111 6.61 -8.48 12.99
CA GLY A 111 7.56 -9.02 12.01
C GLY A 111 6.95 -9.59 10.72
N LYS A 112 5.62 -9.54 10.53
CA LYS A 112 4.96 -9.95 9.29
C LYS A 112 4.79 -8.78 8.32
N SER A 113 4.78 -9.11 7.04
CA SER A 113 4.42 -8.19 5.97
C SER A 113 3.63 -8.94 4.92
N VAL A 114 2.61 -8.30 4.37
CA VAL A 114 1.71 -8.88 3.38
C VAL A 114 1.77 -8.08 2.09
N ASN A 115 1.97 -8.78 0.99
CA ASN A 115 1.89 -8.22 -0.35
C ASN A 115 0.61 -8.67 -1.04
N VAL A 116 -0.14 -7.71 -1.57
CA VAL A 116 -1.38 -7.93 -2.29
C VAL A 116 -1.19 -7.45 -3.71
N ASN A 117 -1.34 -8.34 -4.67
CA ASN A 117 -1.11 -8.07 -6.09
C ASN A 117 -2.43 -8.14 -6.85
N LEU A 118 -2.75 -7.09 -7.63
CA LEU A 118 -3.81 -7.15 -8.64
C LEU A 118 -3.24 -7.76 -9.91
N ILE A 119 -3.76 -8.92 -10.32
CA ILE A 119 -3.23 -9.72 -11.44
C ILE A 119 -4.29 -9.99 -12.51
N ASP A 120 -3.83 -10.27 -13.74
CA ASP A 120 -4.68 -10.78 -14.82
C ASP A 120 -4.84 -12.30 -14.72
N LYS A 121 -6.06 -12.78 -14.94
CA LYS A 121 -6.37 -14.19 -15.16
C LYS A 121 -6.25 -14.56 -16.64
N LYS A 122 -6.22 -15.87 -16.90
CA LYS A 122 -6.16 -16.43 -18.26
C LYS A 122 -7.36 -16.07 -19.14
N ASP A 123 -8.50 -15.72 -18.54
CA ASP A 123 -9.74 -15.32 -19.21
C ASP A 123 -9.85 -13.79 -19.39
N ASN A 124 -8.74 -13.05 -19.21
CA ASN A 124 -8.68 -11.58 -19.20
C ASN A 124 -9.48 -10.90 -18.07
N SER A 125 -10.05 -11.64 -17.12
CA SER A 125 -10.57 -11.06 -15.88
C SER A 125 -9.42 -10.70 -14.93
N ILE A 126 -9.72 -9.93 -13.87
CA ILE A 126 -8.75 -9.56 -12.84
C ILE A 126 -9.05 -10.29 -11.53
N ASP A 127 -8.03 -10.50 -10.70
CA ASP A 127 -8.17 -11.01 -9.33
C ASP A 127 -7.05 -10.50 -8.42
N ILE A 128 -7.18 -10.78 -7.13
CA ILE A 128 -6.19 -10.47 -6.12
C ILE A 128 -5.41 -11.73 -5.73
N GLU A 129 -4.08 -11.62 -5.70
CA GLU A 129 -3.15 -12.61 -5.15
C GLU A 129 -2.51 -12.06 -3.88
N ILE A 130 -2.47 -12.86 -2.80
CA ILE A 130 -1.91 -12.45 -1.50
C ILE A 130 -0.66 -13.32 -1.23
N LYS A 131 0.45 -12.67 -0.86
CA LYS A 131 1.76 -13.28 -0.60
C LYS A 131 2.33 -12.84 0.73
#